data_AF-A0A821M530-F1
#
_entry.id   AF-A0A821M530-F1
#
_cell.length_a   1.000
_cell.length_b   1.000
_cell.length_c   1.000
_cell.angle_alpha   90.00
_cell.angle_beta   90.00
_cell.angle_gamma   90.00
#
_symmetry.space_group_name_H-M   'P 1'
#
loop_
_entity.id
_entity.type
_entity.pdbx_description
1 polymer ?
#
loop_
_entity_poly.entity_id
_entity_poly.type
_entity_poly.pdbx_seq_one_letter_code
_entity_poly.pdbx_strand_id
1 'polypeptide(L)'
;LVNCEERNYKNCWVPLHEAAFHNSAACVRVLLDCGAPLRPRTDQGKTPLELAEESKSTESINILRQYKTPPAKSSRLDWLHDQSNFDRHSAKQLMESSIDGPTMGMFVVRRSSTNLDNYALTIFYDNDFFNFEIIHPNETTYYIDDGPFFDSLEHLVDHYCRIPDGLPTTLICSVNRSKEIVLSRMQPCITSYMNHQTK
;
A
#
# COMPACT_ATOMS: atom_id res chain seq x y z
N LEU A 1 -0.30 13.46 -1.90
CA LEU A 1 -1.07 13.78 -3.13
C LEU A 1 -2.25 12.81 -3.18
N VAL A 2 -3.49 13.30 -3.11
CA VAL A 2 -4.67 12.42 -3.22
C VAL A 2 -4.74 11.91 -4.65
N ASN A 3 -4.69 10.59 -4.86
CA ASN A 3 -4.91 10.00 -6.18
C ASN A 3 -6.40 10.12 -6.55
N CYS A 4 -6.80 11.30 -7.03
CA CYS A 4 -8.18 11.59 -7.42
C CYS A 4 -8.67 10.76 -8.62
N GLU A 5 -7.79 10.03 -9.31
CA GLU A 5 -8.14 9.27 -10.51
C GLU A 5 -8.81 7.93 -10.19
N GLU A 6 -8.57 7.35 -9.00
CA GLU A 6 -9.15 6.07 -8.58
C GLU A 6 -10.28 6.22 -7.55
N ARG A 7 -10.48 7.42 -7.00
CA ARG A 7 -11.49 7.72 -5.98
C ARG A 7 -12.52 8.71 -6.50
N ASN A 8 -13.70 8.70 -5.92
CA ASN A 8 -14.73 9.69 -6.22
C ASN A 8 -14.22 11.10 -5.84
N TYR A 9 -14.04 11.97 -6.85
CA TYR A 9 -13.46 13.30 -6.69
C TYR A 9 -14.24 14.25 -5.76
N LYS A 10 -15.49 13.92 -5.38
CA LYS A 10 -16.30 14.76 -4.48
C LYS A 10 -16.09 14.45 -3.00
N ASN A 11 -15.77 13.21 -2.65
CA ASN A 11 -15.77 12.72 -1.27
C ASN A 11 -14.69 11.66 -0.98
N CYS A 12 -13.83 11.37 -1.95
CA CYS A 12 -12.83 10.29 -1.93
C CYS A 12 -13.41 8.91 -1.63
N TRP A 13 -14.68 8.66 -1.96
CA TRP A 13 -15.26 7.33 -1.83
C TRP A 13 -14.60 6.35 -2.81
N VAL A 14 -14.55 5.09 -2.38
CA VAL A 14 -14.14 3.94 -3.20
C VAL A 14 -15.33 2.98 -3.26
N PRO A 15 -15.37 2.00 -4.17
CA PRO A 15 -16.52 1.10 -4.30
C PRO A 15 -16.96 0.43 -2.99
N LEU A 16 -16.02 0.16 -2.07
CA LEU A 16 -16.35 -0.42 -0.78
C LEU A 16 -17.14 0.53 0.14
N HIS A 17 -16.89 1.86 0.07
CA HIS A 17 -17.70 2.86 0.78
C HIS A 17 -19.15 2.85 0.29
N GLU A 18 -19.34 2.89 -1.03
CA GLU A 18 -20.68 2.86 -1.66
C GLU A 18 -21.44 1.59 -1.29
N ALA A 19 -20.80 0.43 -1.43
CA ALA A 19 -21.40 -0.86 -1.10
C ALA A 19 -21.79 -0.95 0.37
N ALA A 20 -20.93 -0.46 1.28
CA ALA A 20 -21.17 -0.49 2.71
C ALA A 20 -22.28 0.47 3.15
N PHE A 21 -22.30 1.70 2.60
CA PHE A 21 -23.32 2.70 2.89
C PHE A 21 -24.72 2.30 2.41
N HIS A 22 -24.81 1.62 1.26
CA HIS A 22 -26.08 1.14 0.69
C HIS A 22 -26.46 -0.28 1.14
N ASN A 23 -25.81 -0.79 2.19
CA ASN A 23 -26.03 -2.15 2.72
C ASN A 23 -25.94 -3.28 1.67
N SER A 24 -25.14 -3.09 0.62
CA SER A 24 -24.98 -4.03 -0.49
C SER A 24 -24.01 -5.15 -0.13
N ALA A 25 -24.45 -6.04 0.77
CA ALA A 25 -23.65 -7.11 1.34
C ALA A 25 -22.93 -8.00 0.31
N ALA A 26 -23.58 -8.32 -0.81
CA ALA A 26 -22.97 -9.10 -1.89
C ALA A 26 -21.77 -8.36 -2.51
N CYS A 27 -21.92 -7.07 -2.80
CA CYS A 27 -20.85 -6.24 -3.33
C CYS A 27 -19.70 -6.09 -2.32
N VAL A 28 -20.01 -5.90 -1.03
CA VAL A 28 -19.00 -5.85 0.04
C VAL A 28 -18.14 -7.12 0.03
N ARG A 29 -18.75 -8.31 -0.04
CA ARG A 29 -18.01 -9.58 -0.09
C ARG A 29 -17.12 -9.68 -1.32
N VAL A 30 -17.68 -9.43 -2.51
CA VAL A 30 -16.93 -9.52 -3.77
C VAL A 30 -15.74 -8.57 -3.78
N LEU A 31 -15.91 -7.32 -3.31
CA LEU A 31 -14.83 -6.34 -3.24
C LEU A 31 -13.71 -6.80 -2.30
N LEU A 32 -14.06 -7.29 -1.11
CA LEU A 32 -13.09 -7.81 -0.16
C LEU A 32 -12.37 -9.06 -0.68
N ASP A 33 -13.09 -9.98 -1.33
CA ASP A 33 -12.53 -11.19 -1.95
C ASP A 33 -11.55 -10.84 -3.09
N CYS A 34 -11.79 -9.73 -3.81
CA CYS A 34 -10.86 -9.21 -4.82
C CYS A 34 -9.62 -8.52 -4.21
N GLY A 35 -9.57 -8.38 -2.89
CA GLY A 35 -8.47 -7.73 -2.18
C GLY A 35 -8.56 -6.21 -2.16
N ALA A 36 -9.77 -5.64 -2.24
CA ALA A 36 -9.96 -4.23 -1.90
C ALA A 36 -9.51 -3.98 -0.45
N PRO A 37 -8.88 -2.83 -0.14
CA PRO A 37 -8.50 -2.51 1.22
C PRO A 37 -9.76 -2.47 2.10
N LEU A 38 -9.66 -3.01 3.33
CA LEU A 38 -10.78 -3.08 4.27
C LEU A 38 -11.12 -1.71 4.87
N ARG A 39 -10.09 -0.87 5.10
CA ARG A 39 -10.18 0.41 5.80
C ARG A 39 -9.70 1.61 4.94
N PRO A 40 -10.18 1.80 3.69
CA PRO A 40 -9.94 3.03 2.94
C PRO A 40 -10.56 4.22 3.66
N ARG A 41 -10.10 5.43 3.33
CA ARG A 41 -10.58 6.67 3.95
C ARG A 41 -11.21 7.61 2.93
N THR A 42 -12.33 8.19 3.32
CA THR A 42 -12.92 9.35 2.65
C THR A 42 -12.15 10.64 2.93
N ASP A 43 -12.53 11.74 2.30
CA ASP A 43 -12.02 13.09 2.57
C ASP A 43 -12.29 13.55 4.02
N GLN A 44 -13.34 13.01 4.64
CA GLN A 44 -13.67 13.20 6.06
C GLN A 44 -12.97 12.18 6.98
N GLY A 45 -12.08 11.34 6.44
CA GLY A 45 -11.35 10.32 7.20
C GLY A 45 -12.18 9.10 7.61
N LYS A 46 -13.40 8.94 7.09
CA LYS A 46 -14.29 7.82 7.44
C LYS A 46 -13.95 6.55 6.64
N THR A 47 -14.13 5.41 7.27
CA THR A 47 -14.00 4.07 6.71
C THR A 47 -15.33 3.51 6.22
N PRO A 48 -15.34 2.43 5.42
CA PRO A 48 -16.58 1.78 5.00
C PRO A 48 -17.44 1.29 6.18
N LEU A 49 -16.81 0.83 7.27
CA LEU A 49 -17.55 0.39 8.46
C LEU A 49 -18.27 1.56 9.13
N GLU A 50 -17.60 2.70 9.31
CA GLU A 50 -18.21 3.89 9.93
C GLU A 50 -19.39 4.41 9.09
N LEU A 51 -19.27 4.44 7.75
CA LEU A 51 -20.38 4.80 6.87
C LEU A 51 -21.54 3.79 6.93
N ALA A 52 -21.25 2.49 7.05
CA ALA A 52 -22.27 1.46 7.25
C ALA A 52 -22.99 1.65 8.59
N GLU A 53 -22.27 2.00 9.66
CA GLU A 53 -22.84 2.28 10.98
C GLU A 53 -23.74 3.51 10.98
N GLU A 54 -23.30 4.60 10.34
CA GLU A 54 -24.08 5.83 10.18
C GLU A 54 -25.39 5.61 9.40
N SER A 55 -25.31 4.80 8.33
CA SER A 55 -26.47 4.42 7.51
C SER A 55 -27.32 3.28 8.11
N LYS A 56 -26.88 2.66 9.21
CA LYS A 56 -27.50 1.49 9.84
C LYS A 56 -27.58 0.26 8.91
N SER A 57 -26.59 0.12 8.04
CA SER A 57 -26.43 -0.97 7.06
C SER A 57 -26.02 -2.29 7.71
N THR A 58 -26.97 -2.95 8.36
CA THR A 58 -26.75 -4.05 9.32
C THR A 58 -25.94 -5.23 8.76
N GLU A 59 -26.27 -5.71 7.56
CA GLU A 59 -25.58 -6.84 6.92
C GLU A 59 -24.13 -6.46 6.56
N SER A 60 -23.92 -5.25 6.06
CA SER A 60 -22.57 -4.75 5.72
C SER A 60 -21.73 -4.51 6.98
N ILE A 61 -22.31 -3.97 8.05
CA ILE A 61 -21.66 -3.85 9.37
C ILE A 61 -21.20 -5.23 9.86
N ASN A 62 -22.08 -6.24 9.79
CA ASN A 62 -21.76 -7.60 10.22
C ASN A 62 -20.60 -8.20 9.42
N ILE A 63 -20.60 -8.02 8.08
CA ILE A 63 -19.52 -8.50 7.22
C ILE A 63 -18.20 -7.81 7.55
N LEU A 64 -18.19 -6.47 7.59
CA LEU A 64 -16.98 -5.68 7.78
C LEU A 64 -16.33 -5.92 9.15
N ARG A 65 -17.13 -6.07 10.23
CA ARG A 65 -16.61 -6.37 11.57
C ARG A 65 -16.04 -7.79 11.71
N GLN A 66 -16.59 -8.74 10.96
CA GLN A 66 -16.19 -10.15 11.05
C GLN A 66 -15.13 -10.53 10.02
N TYR A 67 -14.89 -9.68 9.02
CA TYR A 67 -13.92 -9.95 7.98
C TYR A 67 -12.51 -10.04 8.57
N LYS A 68 -11.80 -11.10 8.22
CA LYS A 68 -10.40 -11.30 8.60
C LYS A 68 -9.55 -11.11 7.35
N THR A 69 -8.72 -10.08 7.37
CA THR A 69 -7.74 -9.84 6.31
C THR A 69 -6.87 -11.10 6.14
N PRO A 70 -6.77 -11.66 4.93
CA PRO A 70 -5.86 -12.77 4.66
C PRO A 70 -4.43 -12.40 5.04
N PRO A 71 -3.59 -13.34 5.49
CA PRO A 71 -2.22 -13.03 5.88
C PRO A 71 -1.45 -12.41 4.71
N ALA A 72 -0.64 -11.40 5.03
CA ALA A 72 0.27 -10.80 4.07
C ALA A 72 1.27 -11.82 3.52
N LYS A 73 1.68 -11.61 2.27
CA LYS A 73 2.58 -12.47 1.50
C LYS A 73 4.02 -12.00 1.55
N SER A 74 4.26 -10.69 1.70
CA SER A 74 5.60 -10.15 1.91
C SER A 74 6.05 -10.32 3.37
N SER A 75 7.37 -10.35 3.57
CA SER A 75 8.00 -10.40 4.88
C SER A 75 8.84 -9.15 5.12
N ARG A 76 8.87 -8.63 6.35
CA ARG A 76 9.79 -7.54 6.75
C ARG A 76 11.24 -7.84 6.39
N LEU A 77 11.65 -9.11 6.41
CA LEU A 77 13.02 -9.49 6.07
C LEU A 77 13.39 -9.17 4.61
N ASP A 78 12.38 -9.06 3.72
CA ASP A 78 12.59 -8.81 2.30
C ASP A 78 12.92 -7.34 2.01
N TRP A 79 12.47 -6.41 2.86
CA TRP A 79 12.46 -4.97 2.53
C TRP A 79 12.73 -4.01 3.70
N LEU A 80 12.67 -4.45 4.97
CA LEU A 80 12.80 -3.58 6.14
C LEU A 80 14.25 -3.44 6.61
N HIS A 81 14.71 -2.20 6.71
CA HIS A 81 15.97 -1.80 7.33
C HIS A 81 15.68 -0.97 8.59
N ASP A 82 15.66 -1.62 9.75
CA ASP A 82 15.33 -0.99 11.05
C ASP A 82 16.56 -0.56 11.86
N GLN A 83 17.75 -0.63 11.27
CA GLN A 83 18.98 -0.20 11.92
C GLN A 83 18.97 1.31 12.14
N SER A 84 19.45 1.77 13.30
CA SER A 84 19.42 3.18 13.71
C SER A 84 20.22 4.12 12.79
N ASN A 85 21.19 3.59 12.03
CA ASN A 85 22.02 4.34 11.09
C ASN A 85 21.58 4.19 9.62
N PHE A 86 20.41 3.59 9.36
CA PHE A 86 19.89 3.44 8.01
C PHE A 86 18.89 4.55 7.67
N ASP A 87 19.41 5.66 7.16
CA ASP A 87 18.61 6.83 6.80
C ASP A 87 18.25 6.87 5.31
N ARG A 88 17.70 8.00 4.85
CA ARG A 88 17.34 8.22 3.45
C ARG A 88 18.53 8.16 2.49
N HIS A 89 19.74 8.53 2.94
CA HIS A 89 20.93 8.54 2.11
C HIS A 89 21.49 7.12 1.98
N SER A 90 21.57 6.39 3.09
CA SER A 90 21.92 4.96 3.11
C SER A 90 20.98 4.14 2.23
N ALA A 91 19.67 4.43 2.23
CA ALA A 91 18.70 3.78 1.35
C ALA A 91 18.98 3.99 -0.14
N LYS A 92 19.28 5.23 -0.55
CA LYS A 92 19.64 5.56 -1.94
C LYS A 92 20.92 4.85 -2.36
N GLN A 93 21.96 4.98 -1.54
CA GLN A 93 23.25 4.35 -1.80
C GLN A 93 23.13 2.82 -1.93
N LEU A 94 22.30 2.18 -1.10
CA LEU A 94 22.05 0.74 -1.20
C LEU A 94 21.44 0.36 -2.55
N MET A 95 20.41 1.07 -3.01
CA MET A 95 19.78 0.80 -4.30
C MET A 95 20.72 1.11 -5.48
N GLU A 96 21.47 2.21 -5.40
CA GLU A 96 22.48 2.59 -6.39
C GLU A 96 23.63 1.57 -6.49
N SER A 97 23.94 0.88 -5.40
CA SER A 97 25.00 -0.14 -5.36
C SER A 97 24.60 -1.51 -5.94
N SER A 98 23.36 -1.65 -6.42
CA SER A 98 22.92 -2.88 -7.09
C SER A 98 23.65 -3.07 -8.43
N ILE A 99 23.89 -4.32 -8.83
CA ILE A 99 24.74 -4.67 -9.98
C ILE A 99 24.24 -4.00 -11.28
N ASP A 100 22.94 -4.02 -11.50
CA ASP A 100 22.29 -3.46 -12.69
C ASP A 100 21.82 -2.00 -12.48
N GLY A 101 22.15 -1.42 -11.31
CA GLY A 101 21.62 -0.13 -10.86
C GLY A 101 20.15 -0.19 -10.43
N PRO A 102 19.63 0.93 -9.89
CA PRO A 102 18.27 0.99 -9.40
C PRO A 102 17.27 0.91 -10.56
N THR A 103 16.27 0.04 -10.42
CA THR A 103 15.20 -0.13 -11.41
C THR A 103 13.91 0.53 -10.95
N MET A 104 13.07 0.97 -11.88
CA MET A 104 11.75 1.54 -11.56
C MET A 104 10.97 0.62 -10.61
N GLY A 105 10.40 1.19 -9.55
CA GLY A 105 9.64 0.44 -8.53
C GLY A 105 10.51 -0.34 -7.55
N MET A 106 11.84 -0.17 -7.58
CA MET A 106 12.74 -0.66 -6.54
C MET A 106 12.52 0.13 -5.25
N PHE A 107 12.37 -0.55 -4.11
CA PHE A 107 12.04 0.09 -2.85
C PHE A 107 12.70 -0.53 -1.62
N VAL A 108 12.72 0.23 -0.53
CA VAL A 108 13.03 -0.26 0.83
C VAL A 108 12.13 0.46 1.81
N VAL A 109 11.86 -0.18 2.95
CA VAL A 109 11.27 0.50 4.12
C VAL A 109 12.34 0.63 5.18
N ARG A 110 12.36 1.77 5.85
CA ARG A 110 13.32 2.09 6.91
C ARG A 110 12.62 2.77 8.08
N ARG A 111 13.31 2.88 9.21
CA ARG A 111 12.85 3.77 10.30
C ARG A 111 12.80 5.21 9.81
N SER A 112 11.79 5.97 10.23
CA SER A 112 11.74 7.39 9.93
C SER A 112 12.82 8.13 10.71
N SER A 113 13.53 9.03 10.04
CA SER A 113 14.59 9.85 10.64
C SER A 113 14.02 11.03 11.45
N THR A 114 12.74 11.33 11.25
CA THR A 114 12.05 12.47 11.90
C THR A 114 11.28 12.01 13.13
N ASN A 115 10.64 10.83 13.06
CA ASN A 115 9.87 10.23 14.14
C ASN A 115 10.19 8.74 14.23
N LEU A 116 10.85 8.30 15.30
CA LEU A 116 11.35 6.92 15.43
C LEU A 116 10.25 5.87 15.56
N ASP A 117 9.03 6.29 15.92
CA ASP A 117 7.85 5.42 15.98
C ASP A 117 7.29 5.13 14.57
N ASN A 118 7.56 6.02 13.61
CA ASN A 118 7.14 5.90 12.22
C ASN A 118 8.19 5.19 11.36
N TYR A 119 7.76 4.81 10.15
CA TYR A 119 8.63 4.26 9.11
C TYR A 119 8.66 5.22 7.91
N ALA A 120 9.55 4.96 6.97
CA ALA A 120 9.59 5.65 5.70
C ALA A 120 9.81 4.64 4.59
N LEU A 121 9.01 4.76 3.52
CA LEU A 121 9.18 4.05 2.27
C LEU A 121 10.04 4.89 1.33
N THR A 122 11.16 4.34 0.86
CA THR A 122 11.97 4.93 -0.21
C THR A 122 11.74 4.12 -1.47
N ILE A 123 11.36 4.75 -2.57
CA ILE A 123 11.10 4.12 -3.88
C ILE A 123 11.85 4.88 -4.98
N PHE A 124 12.42 4.14 -5.93
CA PHE A 124 13.05 4.69 -7.12
C PHE A 124 12.06 4.73 -8.29
N TYR A 125 11.93 5.91 -8.91
CA TYR A 125 11.05 6.15 -10.05
C TYR A 125 11.62 7.28 -10.90
N ASP A 126 11.65 7.10 -12.22
CA ASP A 126 12.08 8.11 -13.20
C ASP A 126 13.40 8.82 -12.84
N ASN A 127 14.45 8.03 -12.56
CA ASN A 127 15.78 8.50 -12.16
C ASN A 127 15.87 9.27 -10.83
N ASP A 128 14.79 9.30 -10.06
CA ASP A 128 14.74 9.97 -8.76
C ASP A 128 14.25 9.04 -7.64
N PHE A 129 14.55 9.45 -6.40
CA PHE A 129 14.17 8.73 -5.19
C PHE A 129 13.12 9.50 -4.41
N PHE A 130 11.95 8.91 -4.27
CA PHE A 130 10.84 9.44 -3.50
C PHE A 130 10.80 8.82 -2.10
N ASN A 131 10.40 9.61 -1.12
CA ASN A 131 10.34 9.19 0.28
C ASN A 131 8.95 9.50 0.83
N PHE A 132 8.26 8.49 1.33
CA PHE A 132 6.92 8.58 1.89
C PHE A 132 6.95 8.19 3.36
N GLU A 133 6.34 9.00 4.21
CA GLU A 133 6.24 8.67 5.63
C GLU A 133 5.11 7.66 5.84
N ILE A 134 5.43 6.56 6.52
CA ILE A 134 4.46 5.58 6.96
C ILE A 134 4.17 5.88 8.43
N ILE A 135 2.97 6.36 8.69
CA ILE A 135 2.52 6.76 10.01
C ILE A 135 1.98 5.55 10.75
N HIS A 136 2.39 5.39 12.02
CA HIS A 136 1.98 4.31 12.89
C HIS A 136 1.58 4.85 14.28
N PRO A 137 0.35 5.35 14.43
CA PRO A 137 -0.06 6.03 15.67
C PRO A 137 -0.34 5.04 16.83
N ASN A 138 -0.51 3.76 16.53
CA ASN A 138 -0.77 2.69 17.48
C ASN A 138 -0.41 1.35 16.84
N GLU A 139 -0.24 0.30 17.65
CA GLU A 139 0.23 -1.03 17.25
C GLU A 139 -0.54 -1.71 16.11
N THR A 140 -1.74 -1.23 15.79
CA THR A 140 -2.68 -1.89 14.86
C THR A 140 -2.96 -1.13 13.57
N THR A 141 -2.31 0.03 13.36
CA THR A 141 -2.63 0.89 12.21
C THR A 141 -1.39 1.45 11.57
N TYR A 142 -1.28 1.27 10.26
CA TYR A 142 -0.24 1.82 9.39
C TYR A 142 -0.88 2.48 8.17
N TYR A 143 -0.38 3.63 7.73
CA TYR A 143 -0.84 4.28 6.50
C TYR A 143 0.19 5.26 5.94
N ILE A 144 0.02 5.63 4.68
CA ILE A 144 0.77 6.70 4.01
C ILE A 144 -0.26 7.77 3.59
N ASP A 145 0.06 9.05 3.82
CA ASP A 145 -0.77 10.20 3.45
C ASP A 145 -2.28 9.99 3.75
N ASP A 146 -3.14 10.06 2.73
CA ASP A 146 -4.59 9.85 2.75
C ASP A 146 -5.00 8.43 2.30
N GLY A 147 -4.03 7.50 2.28
CA GLY A 147 -4.21 6.10 1.93
C GLY A 147 -5.07 5.31 2.92
N PRO A 148 -5.42 4.05 2.61
CA PRO A 148 -6.11 3.15 3.53
C PRO A 148 -5.30 2.86 4.80
N PHE A 149 -6.00 2.47 5.86
CA PHE A 149 -5.38 1.91 7.06
C PHE A 149 -5.10 0.41 6.90
N PHE A 150 -3.92 0.00 7.37
CA PHE A 150 -3.47 -1.40 7.35
C PHE A 150 -3.14 -1.90 8.75
N ASP A 151 -3.34 -3.20 8.97
CA ASP A 151 -3.09 -3.85 10.26
C ASP A 151 -1.59 -4.12 10.49
N SER A 152 -0.80 -4.12 9.42
CA SER A 152 0.65 -4.33 9.49
C SER A 152 1.37 -3.66 8.31
N LEU A 153 2.70 -3.49 8.42
CA LEU A 153 3.53 -3.01 7.31
C LEU A 153 3.50 -3.98 6.12
N GLU A 154 3.41 -5.28 6.37
CA GLU A 154 3.35 -6.32 5.34
C GLU A 154 2.08 -6.18 4.48
N HIS A 155 0.92 -5.93 5.11
CA HIS A 155 -0.32 -5.67 4.36
C HIS A 155 -0.24 -4.37 3.57
N LEU A 156 0.40 -3.34 4.15
CA LEU A 156 0.63 -2.07 3.46
C LEU A 156 1.52 -2.28 2.23
N VAL A 157 2.64 -2.98 2.35
CA VAL A 157 3.55 -3.25 1.23
C VAL A 157 2.87 -4.10 0.17
N ASP A 158 2.14 -5.15 0.56
CA ASP A 158 1.39 -6.00 -0.38
C ASP A 158 0.36 -5.22 -1.20
N HIS A 159 -0.32 -4.23 -0.58
CA HIS A 159 -1.25 -3.35 -1.27
C HIS A 159 -0.53 -2.51 -2.34
N TYR A 160 0.55 -1.84 -1.96
CA TYR A 160 1.32 -1.00 -2.87
C TYR A 160 2.12 -1.79 -3.92
N CYS A 161 2.34 -3.09 -3.73
CA CYS A 161 2.82 -3.98 -4.80
C CYS A 161 1.75 -4.23 -5.87
N ARG A 162 0.47 -4.19 -5.50
CA ARG A 162 -0.65 -4.49 -6.41
C ARG A 162 -1.11 -3.26 -7.19
N ILE A 163 -1.23 -2.12 -6.51
CA ILE A 163 -1.69 -0.85 -7.08
C ILE A 163 -0.88 0.32 -6.52
N PRO A 164 -0.65 1.41 -7.28
CA PRO A 164 0.11 2.55 -6.79
C PRO A 164 -0.60 3.35 -5.69
N ASP A 165 -1.93 3.50 -5.74
CA ASP A 165 -2.77 4.23 -4.76
C ASP A 165 -2.14 5.56 -4.26
N GLY A 166 -1.59 6.36 -5.20
CA GLY A 166 -0.95 7.66 -4.93
C GLY A 166 0.58 7.65 -4.90
N LEU A 167 1.23 6.48 -4.90
CA LEU A 167 2.64 6.35 -5.20
C LEU A 167 2.93 6.57 -6.69
N PRO A 168 4.17 6.95 -7.08
CA PRO A 168 4.51 7.16 -8.49
C PRO A 168 4.44 5.88 -9.33
N THR A 169 4.62 4.71 -8.70
CA THR A 169 4.48 3.40 -9.34
C THR A 169 4.23 2.32 -8.27
N THR A 170 3.86 1.11 -8.68
CA THR A 170 3.77 -0.05 -7.78
C THR A 170 5.14 -0.47 -7.26
N LEU A 171 5.16 -1.09 -6.08
CA LEU A 171 6.35 -1.70 -5.50
C LEU A 171 6.70 -3.02 -6.22
N ILE A 172 7.81 -3.01 -6.97
CA ILE A 172 8.18 -4.12 -7.88
C ILE A 172 9.23 -5.04 -7.26
N CYS A 173 10.27 -4.48 -6.65
CA CYS A 173 11.32 -5.27 -6.02
C CYS A 173 11.94 -4.52 -4.84
N SER A 174 12.43 -5.25 -3.86
CA SER A 174 13.11 -4.66 -2.71
C SER A 174 14.55 -5.10 -2.64
N VAL A 175 15.36 -4.33 -1.91
CA VAL A 175 16.73 -4.73 -1.55
C VAL A 175 16.75 -5.07 -0.07
N ASN A 176 17.02 -6.33 0.27
CA ASN A 176 17.04 -6.79 1.65
C ASN A 176 18.34 -6.38 2.38
N ARG A 177 18.47 -6.73 3.67
CA ARG A 177 19.66 -6.41 4.48
C ARG A 177 20.93 -7.12 4.01
N SER A 178 20.80 -8.26 3.36
CA SER A 178 21.88 -9.02 2.72
C SER A 178 22.30 -8.44 1.36
N LYS A 179 21.67 -7.33 0.94
CA LYS A 179 21.86 -6.68 -0.37
C LYS A 179 21.37 -7.53 -1.55
N GLU A 180 20.47 -8.46 -1.31
CA GLU A 180 19.85 -9.27 -2.34
C GLU A 180 18.58 -8.58 -2.84
N ILE A 181 18.34 -8.66 -4.14
CA ILE A 181 17.11 -8.16 -4.76
C ILE A 181 16.02 -9.21 -4.59
N VAL A 182 14.89 -8.82 -3.99
CA VAL A 182 13.72 -9.66 -3.78
C VAL A 182 12.57 -9.12 -4.63
N LEU A 183 12.08 -9.92 -5.58
CA LEU A 183 10.92 -9.55 -6.39
C LEU A 183 9.63 -9.63 -5.57
N SER A 184 8.75 -8.63 -5.72
CA SER A 184 7.44 -8.67 -5.08
C SER A 184 6.59 -9.78 -5.71
N ARG A 185 6.06 -10.66 -4.87
CA ARG A 185 5.28 -11.85 -5.29
C ARG A 185 3.84 -11.49 -5.74
N MET A 186 3.59 -10.21 -5.92
CA MET A 186 2.26 -9.58 -6.03
C MET A 186 2.14 -8.77 -7.32
N GLN A 187 2.79 -9.22 -8.39
CA GLN A 187 2.53 -8.65 -9.71
C GLN A 187 1.15 -9.10 -10.21
N PRO A 188 0.31 -8.20 -10.73
CA PRO A 188 -0.71 -8.63 -11.68
C PRO A 188 -0.01 -9.36 -12.84
N CYS A 189 -0.65 -10.37 -13.43
CA CYS A 189 -0.17 -10.99 -14.66
C CYS A 189 -0.01 -9.92 -15.77
N ILE A 190 1.17 -9.31 -15.87
CA ILE A 190 1.58 -8.51 -17.02
C ILE A 190 2.59 -9.35 -17.79
N THR A 191 2.16 -10.53 -18.23
CA THR A 191 2.77 -11.26 -19.34
C THR A 191 1.82 -11.16 -20.53
N SER A 192 1.86 -10.06 -21.29
CA SER A 192 1.45 -10.02 -22.72
C SER A 192 1.37 -8.65 -23.43
N TYR A 193 1.84 -7.52 -22.88
CA TYR A 193 1.74 -6.22 -23.60
C TYR A 193 3.05 -5.66 -24.18
N MET A 194 4.08 -6.48 -24.39
CA MET A 194 5.32 -6.08 -25.09
C MET A 194 5.53 -6.76 -26.46
N ASN A 195 4.54 -7.51 -26.97
CA ASN A 195 4.58 -8.08 -28.31
C ASN A 195 3.43 -7.54 -29.16
N HIS A 196 3.51 -6.29 -29.60
CA HIS A 196 2.99 -5.82 -30.89
C HIS A 196 3.21 -4.31 -30.99
N GLN A 197 4.39 -3.91 -31.45
CA GLN A 197 4.57 -2.81 -32.41
C GLN A 197 6.05 -2.73 -32.81
N THR A 198 6.40 -3.54 -33.80
CA THR A 198 7.46 -3.24 -34.77
C THR A 198 7.14 -4.07 -36.01
N LYS A 199 6.38 -3.46 -36.90
CA LYS A 199 6.31 -3.83 -38.31
C LYS A 199 6.51 -2.56 -39.11
#